data_AF-A0A3N2RQS6-F1
#
_entry.id   AF-A0A3N2RQS6-F1
#
_cell.length_a   1.000
_cell.length_b   1.000
_cell.length_c   1.000
_cell.angle_alpha   90.00
_cell.angle_beta   90.00
_cell.angle_gamma   90.00
#
_symmetry.space_group_name_H-M   'P 1'
#
loop_
_entity.id
_entity.type
_entity.pdbx_description
1 polymer ?
#
loop_
_entity_poly.entity_id
_entity_poly.type
_entity_poly.pdbx_seq_one_letter_code
_entity_poly.pdbx_strand_id
1 'polypeptide(L)'
;MVSLFVFAVSANAYSQMIPNTKNIDVYNKQLKETKRIFSETQGTLTEATPVFDMYKKLGYTTPEVIAISKRFIQLENDAAKLYGKDLISNPTPFSSCAMLPSTAYSIWMARLNAKTNDDVEMVNSLGQSYIKSGKECVSAMKNPPPDMIEESDDLEIIDVDTP
;
A
#
# COMPACT_ATOMS: atom_id res chain seq x y z
N MET A 1 -63.82 8.94 -15.24
CA MET A 1 -62.67 8.02 -15.09
C MET A 1 -61.74 8.27 -16.26
N VAL A 2 -60.54 8.80 -16.00
CA VAL A 2 -59.46 8.84 -17.00
C VAL A 2 -58.26 8.22 -16.32
N SER A 3 -57.97 6.97 -16.68
CA SER A 3 -56.67 6.35 -16.43
C SER A 3 -55.86 6.47 -17.71
N LEU A 4 -54.68 7.07 -17.64
CA LEU A 4 -53.64 6.82 -18.63
C LEU A 4 -52.30 6.60 -17.91
N PHE A 5 -51.66 5.53 -18.32
CA PHE A 5 -50.56 4.83 -17.67
C PHE A 5 -49.26 5.64 -17.70
N VAL A 6 -48.59 5.71 -16.55
CA VAL A 6 -47.17 6.07 -16.46
C VAL A 6 -46.38 4.85 -16.95
N PHE A 7 -45.75 4.95 -18.13
CA PHE A 7 -44.76 3.98 -18.58
C PHE A 7 -43.47 4.20 -17.80
N ALA A 8 -43.24 3.39 -16.78
CA ALA A 8 -41.92 3.24 -16.18
C ALA A 8 -41.01 2.51 -17.19
N VAL A 9 -40.15 3.24 -17.89
CA VAL A 9 -39.04 2.63 -18.64
C VAL A 9 -37.99 2.25 -17.61
N SER A 10 -38.07 1.02 -17.10
CA SER A 10 -36.97 0.41 -16.36
C SER A 10 -35.86 0.12 -17.37
N ALA A 11 -34.93 1.06 -17.54
CA ALA A 11 -33.66 0.77 -18.18
C ALA A 11 -32.94 -0.25 -17.30
N ASN A 12 -33.02 -1.53 -17.66
CA ASN A 12 -32.12 -2.54 -17.13
C ASN A 12 -30.73 -2.15 -17.68
N ALA A 13 -29.95 -1.44 -16.87
CA ALA A 13 -28.53 -1.31 -17.09
C ALA A 13 -27.94 -2.72 -16.97
N TYR A 14 -27.84 -3.42 -18.10
CA TYR A 14 -27.05 -4.63 -18.17
C TYR A 14 -25.60 -4.17 -17.98
N SER A 15 -25.04 -4.43 -16.81
CA SER A 15 -23.61 -4.21 -16.60
C SER A 15 -22.85 -5.16 -17.52
N GLN A 16 -22.20 -4.60 -18.53
CA GLN A 16 -21.40 -5.35 -19.48
C GLN A 16 -20.10 -5.74 -18.79
N MET A 17 -19.83 -7.06 -18.74
CA MET A 17 -18.59 -7.59 -18.18
C MET A 17 -17.50 -7.57 -19.26
N ILE A 18 -16.32 -7.04 -18.94
CA ILE A 18 -15.16 -7.01 -19.84
C ILE A 18 -13.92 -7.68 -19.21
N PRO A 19 -12.96 -8.17 -20.00
CA PRO A 19 -11.75 -8.81 -19.48
C PRO A 19 -10.84 -7.86 -18.70
N ASN A 20 -10.39 -8.28 -17.52
CA ASN A 20 -9.51 -7.50 -16.62
C ASN A 20 -8.02 -7.79 -16.83
N THR A 21 -7.62 -8.01 -18.09
CA THR A 21 -6.28 -8.54 -18.42
C THR A 21 -5.16 -7.64 -17.89
N LYS A 22 -5.34 -6.31 -17.93
CA LYS A 22 -4.35 -5.32 -17.47
C LYS A 22 -4.00 -5.51 -15.98
N ASN A 23 -4.99 -5.56 -15.10
CA ASN A 23 -4.74 -5.70 -13.66
C ASN A 23 -4.17 -7.07 -13.30
N ILE A 24 -4.58 -8.13 -14.01
CA ILE A 24 -4.01 -9.48 -13.82
C ILE A 24 -2.54 -9.51 -14.21
N ASP A 25 -2.17 -8.88 -15.33
CA ASP A 25 -0.79 -8.85 -15.79
C ASP A 25 0.11 -8.05 -14.83
N VAL A 26 -0.39 -6.88 -14.36
CA VAL A 26 0.28 -6.08 -13.32
C VAL A 26 0.42 -6.88 -12.02
N TYR A 27 -0.63 -7.56 -11.58
CA TYR A 27 -0.62 -8.41 -10.40
C TYR A 27 0.48 -9.47 -10.50
N ASN A 28 0.49 -10.25 -11.58
CA ASN A 28 1.45 -11.34 -11.78
C ASN A 28 2.89 -10.82 -11.84
N LYS A 29 3.11 -9.69 -12.52
CA LYS A 29 4.43 -9.06 -12.63
C LYS A 29 4.94 -8.56 -11.27
N GLN A 30 4.06 -7.99 -10.44
CA GLN A 30 4.46 -7.35 -9.18
C GLN A 30 4.46 -8.31 -7.97
N LEU A 31 3.69 -9.41 -7.99
CA LEU A 31 3.44 -10.26 -6.83
C LEU A 31 4.72 -10.77 -6.15
N LYS A 32 5.71 -11.22 -6.94
CA LYS A 32 6.95 -11.80 -6.40
C LYS A 32 7.74 -10.76 -5.60
N GLU A 33 7.97 -9.59 -6.18
CA GLU A 33 8.71 -8.51 -5.52
C GLU A 33 7.90 -7.89 -4.38
N THR A 34 6.57 -7.84 -4.50
CA THR A 34 5.67 -7.43 -3.40
C THR A 34 5.89 -8.30 -2.16
N LYS A 35 5.92 -9.64 -2.32
CA LYS A 35 6.18 -10.58 -1.23
C LYS A 35 7.56 -10.37 -0.60
N ARG A 36 8.59 -10.14 -1.44
CA ARG A 36 9.95 -9.87 -0.97
C ARG A 36 10.00 -8.60 -0.13
N ILE A 37 9.53 -7.47 -0.67
CA ILE A 37 9.53 -6.17 0.02
C ILE A 37 8.75 -6.25 1.32
N PHE A 38 7.58 -6.89 1.32
CA PHE A 38 6.77 -7.09 2.52
C PHE A 38 7.55 -7.85 3.60
N SER A 39 8.12 -9.00 3.24
CA SER A 39 8.87 -9.85 4.18
C SER A 39 10.12 -9.15 4.71
N GLU A 40 10.88 -8.46 3.87
CA GLU A 40 12.08 -7.74 4.28
C GLU A 40 11.75 -6.52 5.15
N THR A 41 10.63 -5.84 4.89
CA THR A 41 10.14 -4.75 5.74
C THR A 41 9.79 -5.26 7.14
N GLN A 42 9.07 -6.38 7.23
CA GLN A 42 8.73 -7.00 8.52
C GLN A 42 9.98 -7.50 9.25
N GLY A 43 10.92 -8.13 8.53
CA GLY A 43 12.20 -8.57 9.08
C GLY A 43 13.00 -7.39 9.64
N THR A 44 13.08 -6.29 8.89
CA THR A 44 13.80 -5.09 9.32
C THR A 44 13.17 -4.45 10.56
N LEU A 45 11.83 -4.39 10.67
CA LEU A 45 11.17 -3.93 11.91
C LEU A 45 11.47 -4.84 13.12
N THR A 46 11.54 -6.15 12.89
CA THR A 46 11.88 -7.12 13.93
C THR A 46 13.30 -6.90 14.42
N GLU A 47 14.26 -6.80 13.49
CA GLU A 47 15.67 -6.53 13.78
C GLU A 47 15.92 -5.14 14.38
N ALA A 48 15.08 -4.15 14.06
CA ALA A 48 15.18 -2.80 14.60
C ALA A 48 14.93 -2.74 16.12
N THR A 49 14.18 -3.69 16.69
CA THR A 49 13.83 -3.70 18.12
C THR A 49 15.04 -3.84 19.04
N PRO A 50 15.90 -4.88 18.92
CA PRO A 50 17.10 -4.97 19.74
C PRO A 50 18.10 -3.83 19.47
N VAL A 51 18.16 -3.30 18.24
CA VAL A 51 19.00 -2.12 17.92
C VAL A 51 18.49 -0.87 18.63
N PHE A 52 17.17 -0.68 18.72
CA PHE A 52 16.58 0.41 19.49
C PHE A 52 16.89 0.31 20.98
N ASP A 53 16.76 -0.89 21.56
CA ASP A 53 17.07 -1.11 22.97
C ASP A 53 18.53 -0.80 23.29
N MET A 54 19.44 -1.18 22.38
CA MET A 54 20.86 -0.82 22.46
C MET A 54 21.05 0.70 22.38
N TYR A 55 20.44 1.37 21.40
CA TYR A 55 20.48 2.83 21.25
C TYR A 55 19.98 3.57 22.49
N LYS A 56 18.89 3.09 23.10
CA LYS A 56 18.34 3.65 24.33
C LYS A 56 19.33 3.55 25.49
N LYS A 57 19.97 2.38 25.66
CA LYS A 57 20.97 2.14 26.72
C LYS A 57 22.26 2.94 26.54
N LEU A 58 22.76 3.02 25.31
CA LEU A 58 24.06 3.65 25.04
C LEU A 58 24.00 5.18 25.02
N GLY A 59 22.84 5.76 24.74
CA GLY A 59 22.71 7.22 24.70
C GLY A 59 23.09 7.86 23.36
N TYR A 60 23.89 7.22 22.50
CA TYR A 60 24.36 7.75 21.22
C TYR A 60 24.01 6.86 20.02
N THR A 61 24.06 7.42 18.81
CA THR A 61 23.80 6.71 17.54
C THR A 61 24.95 5.78 17.18
N THR A 62 24.65 4.49 17.01
CA THR A 62 25.64 3.48 16.58
C THR A 62 25.55 3.18 15.08
N PRO A 63 26.54 2.50 14.49
CA PRO A 63 26.48 2.05 13.10
C PRO A 63 25.25 1.19 12.77
N GLU A 64 24.76 0.39 13.72
CA GLU A 64 23.58 -0.47 13.58
C GLU A 64 22.31 0.37 13.42
N VAL A 65 22.18 1.48 14.16
CA VAL A 65 21.06 2.44 14.01
C VAL A 65 21.04 2.99 12.58
N ILE A 66 22.20 3.37 12.06
CA ILE A 66 22.36 3.88 10.69
C ILE A 66 22.05 2.78 9.68
N ALA A 67 22.48 1.55 9.93
CA ALA A 67 22.23 0.41 9.04
C ALA A 67 20.73 0.10 8.91
N ILE A 68 19.98 0.12 10.02
CA ILE A 68 18.52 -0.05 10.01
C ILE A 68 17.85 1.06 9.19
N SER A 69 18.21 2.34 9.42
CA SER A 69 17.67 3.45 8.62
C SER A 69 17.94 3.27 7.13
N LYS A 70 19.16 2.88 6.75
CA LYS A 70 19.53 2.64 5.35
C LYS A 70 18.72 1.51 4.72
N ARG A 71 18.45 0.42 5.45
CA ARG A 71 17.64 -0.70 4.96
C ARG A 71 16.20 -0.27 4.68
N PHE A 72 15.59 0.52 5.57
CA PHE A 72 14.26 1.07 5.31
C PHE A 72 14.22 1.96 4.08
N ILE A 73 15.19 2.87 3.93
CA ILE A 73 15.31 3.73 2.74
C ILE A 73 15.49 2.90 1.46
N GLN A 74 16.24 1.80 1.50
CA GLN A 74 16.38 0.89 0.36
C GLN A 74 15.04 0.23 0.00
N LEU A 75 14.29 -0.23 1.01
CA LEU A 75 12.96 -0.84 0.80
C LEU A 75 11.94 0.17 0.26
N GLU A 76 11.96 1.42 0.70
CA GLU A 76 11.15 2.49 0.10
C GLU A 76 11.49 2.72 -1.37
N ASN A 77 12.78 2.75 -1.71
CA ASN A 77 13.23 2.91 -3.09
C ASN A 77 12.83 1.71 -3.96
N ASP A 78 12.90 0.50 -3.42
CA ASP A 78 12.46 -0.71 -4.12
C ASP A 78 10.95 -0.70 -4.36
N ALA A 79 10.15 -0.27 -3.37
CA ALA A 79 8.72 -0.08 -3.55
C ALA A 79 8.41 0.98 -4.62
N ALA A 80 9.09 2.14 -4.57
CA ALA A 80 8.90 3.18 -5.57
C ALA A 80 9.30 2.73 -6.99
N LYS A 81 10.31 1.86 -7.14
CA LYS A 81 10.68 1.25 -8.43
C LYS A 81 9.64 0.25 -8.92
N LEU A 82 9.03 -0.50 -8.01
CA LEU A 82 8.07 -1.56 -8.35
C LEU A 82 6.69 -1.00 -8.71
N TYR A 83 6.19 -0.07 -7.91
CA TYR A 83 4.82 0.46 -8.03
C TYR A 83 4.75 1.82 -8.72
N GLY A 84 5.87 2.52 -8.85
CA GLY A 84 5.90 3.93 -9.25
C GLY A 84 5.79 4.87 -8.03
N LYS A 85 6.09 6.15 -8.25
CA LYS A 85 6.03 7.18 -7.20
C LYS A 85 4.63 7.75 -6.99
N ASP A 86 3.79 7.70 -8.02
CA ASP A 86 2.41 8.15 -7.97
C ASP A 86 1.50 6.97 -8.31
N LEU A 87 0.77 6.50 -7.29
CA LEU A 87 -0.16 5.39 -7.38
C LEU A 87 -1.48 5.80 -8.06
N ILE A 88 -1.73 7.10 -8.23
CA ILE A 88 -2.88 7.60 -9.01
C ILE A 88 -2.59 7.36 -10.49
N SER A 89 -1.42 7.81 -10.96
CA SER A 89 -1.00 7.60 -12.35
C SER A 89 -0.54 6.16 -12.66
N ASN A 90 -0.16 5.38 -11.64
CA ASN A 90 0.26 3.98 -11.77
C ASN A 90 -0.55 3.10 -10.81
N PRO A 91 -1.84 2.85 -11.11
CA PRO A 91 -2.67 2.02 -10.26
C PRO A 91 -2.07 0.62 -10.14
N THR A 92 -2.15 0.07 -8.93
CA THR A 92 -1.65 -1.27 -8.61
C THR A 92 -2.63 -1.98 -7.68
N PRO A 93 -2.83 -3.31 -7.86
CA PRO A 93 -3.59 -4.12 -6.90
C PRO A 93 -2.91 -4.21 -5.52
N PHE A 94 -1.68 -3.71 -5.39
CA PHE A 94 -0.87 -3.75 -4.17
C PHE A 94 -0.69 -2.37 -3.51
N SER A 95 -1.66 -1.47 -3.66
CA SER A 95 -1.58 -0.09 -3.12
C SER A 95 -1.30 -0.06 -1.60
N SER A 96 -1.91 -0.96 -0.84
CA SER A 96 -1.67 -1.13 0.60
C SER A 96 -0.25 -1.65 0.91
N CYS A 97 0.39 -2.37 0.00
CA CYS A 97 1.77 -2.83 0.12
C CYS A 97 2.79 -1.73 -0.18
N ALA A 98 2.49 -0.86 -1.15
CA ALA A 98 3.41 0.17 -1.64
C ALA A 98 3.88 1.14 -0.54
N MET A 99 3.03 1.40 0.45
CA MET A 99 3.30 2.35 1.55
C MET A 99 3.88 1.69 2.81
N LEU A 100 4.02 0.37 2.84
CA LEU A 100 4.49 -0.32 4.06
C LEU A 100 5.94 0.01 4.43
N PRO A 101 6.91 0.05 3.48
CA PRO A 101 8.28 0.44 3.81
C PRO A 101 8.37 1.84 4.42
N SER A 102 7.62 2.81 3.88
CA SER A 102 7.64 4.19 4.37
C SER A 102 6.96 4.36 5.71
N THR A 103 5.87 3.64 5.93
CA THR A 103 5.23 3.58 7.26
C THR A 103 6.17 2.94 8.28
N ALA A 104 6.87 1.86 7.92
CA ALA A 104 7.84 1.20 8.78
C ALA A 104 9.04 2.11 9.12
N TYR A 105 9.54 2.86 8.14
CA TYR A 105 10.59 3.85 8.37
C TYR A 105 10.11 4.96 9.31
N SER A 106 8.88 5.42 9.13
CA SER A 106 8.26 6.42 10.01
C SER A 106 8.16 5.92 11.46
N ILE A 107 7.79 4.66 11.68
CA ILE A 107 7.80 4.02 13.01
C ILE A 107 9.22 4.04 13.59
N TRP A 108 10.22 3.67 12.79
CA TRP A 108 11.61 3.67 13.24
C TRP A 108 12.09 5.06 13.66
N MET A 109 11.84 6.07 12.84
CA MET A 109 12.19 7.46 13.16
C MET A 109 11.43 7.98 14.38
N ALA A 110 10.14 7.66 14.50
CA ALA A 110 9.34 8.00 15.66
C ALA A 110 9.91 7.37 16.94
N ARG A 111 10.34 6.10 16.90
CA ARG A 111 10.99 5.43 18.03
C ARG A 111 12.28 6.13 18.45
N LEU A 112 13.14 6.47 17.48
CA LEU A 112 14.39 7.19 17.76
C LEU A 112 14.12 8.55 18.43
N ASN A 113 13.10 9.29 17.96
CA ASN A 113 12.72 10.60 18.51
C ASN A 113 11.99 10.49 19.87
N ALA A 114 11.23 9.42 20.11
CA ALA A 114 10.55 9.21 21.39
C ALA A 114 11.54 9.08 22.56
N LYS A 115 12.79 8.66 22.32
CA LYS A 115 13.84 8.70 23.35
C LYS A 115 14.12 10.13 23.84
N THR A 116 13.95 11.14 22.98
CA THR A 116 14.22 12.55 23.34
C THR A 116 12.97 13.29 23.79
N ASN A 117 11.78 12.87 23.33
CA ASN A 117 10.55 13.66 23.46
C ASN A 117 9.35 12.93 24.13
N ASP A 118 9.52 11.68 24.61
CA ASP A 118 8.47 10.84 25.24
C ASP A 118 7.17 10.63 24.42
N ASP A 119 7.19 10.89 23.10
CA ASP A 119 6.04 10.73 22.21
C ASP A 119 5.82 9.27 21.80
N VAL A 120 5.23 8.50 22.72
CA VAL A 120 4.83 7.10 22.50
C VAL A 120 3.53 7.00 21.70
N GLU A 121 2.72 8.06 21.68
CA GLU A 121 1.43 8.10 20.96
C GLU A 121 1.63 8.02 19.45
N MET A 122 2.57 8.82 18.90
CA MET A 122 2.90 8.76 17.48
C MET A 122 3.40 7.37 17.06
N VAL A 123 4.26 6.74 17.86
CA VAL A 123 4.76 5.38 17.59
C VAL A 123 3.60 4.37 17.53
N ASN A 124 2.65 4.47 18.47
CA ASN A 124 1.49 3.59 18.51
C ASN A 124 0.55 3.81 17.32
N SER A 125 0.26 5.07 16.97
CA SER A 125 -0.58 5.42 15.84
C SER A 125 -0.02 4.88 14.52
N LEU A 126 1.27 5.10 14.27
CA LEU A 126 1.97 4.56 13.10
C LEU A 126 1.99 3.03 13.11
N GLY A 127 2.17 2.41 14.27
CA GLY A 127 2.11 0.95 14.44
C GLY A 127 0.74 0.36 14.06
N GLN A 128 -0.36 0.98 14.49
CA GLN A 128 -1.70 0.55 14.11
C GLN A 128 -1.97 0.71 12.61
N SER A 129 -1.54 1.83 12.03
CA SER A 129 -1.61 2.05 10.59
C SER A 129 -0.85 0.96 9.82
N TYR A 130 0.38 0.65 10.24
CA TYR A 130 1.18 -0.42 9.64
C TYR A 130 0.50 -1.80 9.73
N ILE A 131 -0.07 -2.16 10.89
CA ILE A 131 -0.76 -3.43 11.07
C ILE A 131 -1.99 -3.53 10.15
N LYS A 132 -2.77 -2.44 10.03
CA LYS A 132 -3.93 -2.38 9.15
C LYS A 132 -3.52 -2.58 7.70
N SER A 133 -2.63 -1.73 7.18
CA SER A 133 -2.13 -1.83 5.80
C SER A 133 -1.42 -3.17 5.53
N GLY A 134 -0.76 -3.73 6.54
CA GLY A 134 -0.11 -5.04 6.44
C GLY A 134 -1.11 -6.18 6.22
N LYS A 135 -2.25 -6.15 6.91
CA LYS A 135 -3.34 -7.12 6.68
C LYS A 135 -3.95 -6.97 5.29
N GLU A 136 -4.18 -5.74 4.87
CA GLU A 136 -4.70 -5.43 3.53
C GLU A 136 -3.73 -5.89 2.44
N CYS A 137 -2.42 -5.65 2.62
CA CYS A 137 -1.39 -6.11 1.70
C CYS A 137 -1.34 -7.65 1.60
N VAL A 138 -1.41 -8.34 2.75
CA VAL A 138 -1.48 -9.81 2.76
C VAL A 138 -2.74 -10.32 2.06
N SER A 139 -3.87 -9.63 2.23
CA SER A 139 -5.10 -9.94 1.50
C SER A 139 -4.90 -9.78 0.00
N ALA A 140 -4.36 -8.65 -0.46
CA ALA A 140 -4.07 -8.40 -1.87
C ALA A 140 -3.15 -9.48 -2.47
N MET A 141 -2.08 -9.88 -1.78
CA MET A 141 -1.16 -10.95 -2.24
C MET A 141 -1.78 -12.35 -2.35
N LYS A 142 -2.94 -12.58 -1.70
CA LYS A 142 -3.64 -13.87 -1.70
C LYS A 142 -4.83 -13.90 -2.65
N ASN A 143 -5.35 -12.73 -3.02
CA ASN A 143 -6.56 -12.57 -3.78
C ASN A 143 -6.21 -11.87 -5.10
N PRO A 144 -5.95 -12.63 -6.19
CA PRO A 144 -5.72 -12.02 -7.50
C PRO A 144 -6.96 -11.23 -7.95
N PRO A 145 -6.79 -10.20 -8.81
CA PRO A 145 -7.91 -9.53 -9.46
C PRO A 145 -8.82 -10.52 -10.19
N PRO A 146 -10.14 -10.27 -10.26
CA PRO A 146 -11.06 -11.12 -11.01
C PRO A 146 -10.75 -11.06 -12.51
N ASP A 147 -11.02 -12.15 -13.24
CA ASP A 147 -10.81 -12.26 -14.69
C ASP A 147 -11.68 -11.30 -15.51
N MET A 148 -12.84 -10.94 -14.97
CA MET A 148 -13.82 -10.06 -15.60
C MET A 148 -14.24 -8.97 -14.60
N ILE A 149 -14.42 -7.75 -15.09
CA ILE A 149 -14.92 -6.60 -14.32
C ILE A 149 -16.08 -5.93 -15.05
N GLU A 150 -16.86 -5.13 -14.34
CA GLU A 150 -17.87 -4.29 -14.96
C GLU A 150 -17.20 -3.22 -15.82
N GLU A 151 -17.74 -2.89 -16.99
CA GLU A 151 -17.18 -1.86 -17.88
C GLU A 151 -17.05 -0.49 -17.18
N SER A 152 -17.91 -0.19 -16.21
CA SER A 152 -17.81 1.02 -15.38
C SER A 152 -16.58 1.05 -14.47
N ASP A 153 -16.02 -0.11 -14.13
CA ASP A 153 -14.84 -0.24 -13.26
C ASP A 153 -13.53 -0.11 -14.03
N ASP A 154 -13.57 -0.11 -15.37
CA ASP A 154 -12.42 0.02 -16.26
C ASP A 154 -12.22 1.44 -16.83
N LEU A 155 -13.07 2.38 -16.46
CA LEU A 155 -12.97 3.76 -16.95
C LEU A 155 -11.79 4.50 -16.31
N GLU A 156 -10.59 4.29 -16.85
CA GLU A 156 -9.60 5.36 -16.99
C GLU A 156 -10.30 6.48 -17.79
N ILE A 157 -10.62 7.59 -17.11
CA ILE A 157 -11.32 8.74 -17.67
C ILE A 157 -10.68 9.10 -19.02
N ILE A 158 -11.43 8.92 -20.10
CA ILE A 158 -11.04 9.30 -21.46
C ILE A 158 -10.75 10.81 -21.44
N ASP A 159 -9.53 11.21 -21.79
CA ASP A 159 -9.19 12.60 -22.07
C ASP A 159 -10.16 13.12 -23.13
N VAL A 160 -11.01 14.06 -22.73
CA VAL A 160 -11.89 14.76 -23.65
C VAL A 160 -11.02 15.77 -24.36
N ASP A 161 -10.49 15.41 -25.53
CA ASP A 161 -9.93 16.37 -26.48
C ASP A 161 -11.04 17.38 -26.83
N THR A 162 -11.03 18.54 -26.17
CA THR A 162 -11.84 19.69 -26.57
C THR A 162 -11.24 20.34 -27.82
N PRO A 163 -12.08 20.69 -28.82
CA PRO A 163 -11.66 21.21 -30.13
C PRO A 163 -11.01 22.59 -30.09
#